data_AF-A0A1Y5EVF1-F1
#
_entry.id   AF-A0A1Y5EVF1-F1
#
_cell.length_a   1.000
_cell.length_b   1.000
_cell.length_c   1.000
_cell.angle_alpha   90.00
_cell.angle_beta   90.00
_cell.angle_gamma   90.00
#
_symmetry.space_group_name_H-M   'P 1'
#
loop_
_entity.id
_entity.type
_entity.pdbx_description
1 polymer ?
#
loop_
_entity_poly.entity_id
_entity_poly.type
_entity_poly.pdbx_seq_one_letter_code
_entity_poly.pdbx_strand_id
1 'polypeptide(L)'
;MPVSRVTELWLADERDDARIDAVINAAKKQNITVNKVEREKLDEMMPDARHQGGIARCKPLDNLNEADLFKLIDELDEPPFLLILDCVQDPHNLGACMRTAEAAGAH
;
A
#
# COMPACT_ATOMS: atom_id res chain seq x y z
N MET A 1 -9.18 11.01 9.00
CA MET A 1 -8.79 10.24 7.81
C MET A 1 -7.38 9.73 8.07
N PRO A 2 -7.09 8.44 7.88
CA PRO A 2 -5.72 7.96 8.03
C PRO A 2 -4.83 8.79 7.11
N VAL A 3 -3.78 9.38 7.67
CA VAL A 3 -2.80 10.15 6.90
C VAL A 3 -2.15 9.16 5.95
N SER A 4 -2.29 9.38 4.63
CA SER A 4 -1.62 8.50 3.67
C SER A 4 -0.13 8.48 3.97
N ARG A 5 0.43 7.27 3.99
CA ARG A 5 1.88 7.08 4.12
C ARG A 5 2.62 7.54 2.87
N VAL A 6 1.92 7.74 1.76
CA VAL A 6 2.48 8.23 0.50
C VAL A 6 2.87 9.69 0.67
N THR A 7 4.14 10.01 0.43
CA THR A 7 4.69 11.36 0.52
C THR A 7 4.83 12.02 -0.86
N GLU A 8 5.15 11.22 -1.88
CA GLU A 8 5.37 11.69 -3.25
C GLU A 8 4.94 10.61 -4.25
N LEU A 9 4.45 11.05 -5.42
CA LEU A 9 4.04 10.18 -6.52
C LEU A 9 4.75 10.60 -7.81
N TRP A 10 5.25 9.64 -8.58
CA TRP A 10 5.73 9.82 -9.95
C TRP A 10 4.85 8.99 -10.89
N LEU A 11 4.34 9.61 -11.96
CA LEU A 11 3.50 8.96 -12.95
C LEU A 11 4.09 9.20 -14.35
N ALA A 12 3.97 8.21 -15.23
CA ALA A 12 4.39 8.35 -16.62
C ALA A 12 3.52 9.39 -17.33
N ASP A 13 4.14 10.37 -17.99
CA ASP A 13 3.43 11.52 -18.60
C ASP A 13 2.49 11.09 -19.75
N GLU A 14 2.85 10.04 -20.47
CA GLU A 14 2.10 9.47 -21.59
C GLU A 14 0.73 8.86 -21.20
N ARG A 15 0.42 8.73 -19.90
CA ARG A 15 -0.86 8.17 -19.45
C ARG A 15 -1.89 9.25 -19.11
N ASP A 16 -2.83 9.42 -20.01
CA ASP A 16 -4.09 10.14 -19.76
C ASP A 16 -5.27 9.16 -19.89
N ASP A 17 -5.54 8.43 -18.81
CA ASP A 17 -6.71 7.57 -18.67
C ASP A 17 -7.44 7.82 -17.36
N ALA A 18 -8.72 7.44 -17.30
CA ALA A 18 -9.59 7.69 -16.16
C ALA A 18 -9.08 7.10 -14.83
N ARG A 19 -8.25 6.04 -14.87
CA ARG A 19 -7.68 5.46 -13.65
C ARG A 19 -6.57 6.34 -13.11
N ILE A 20 -5.71 6.87 -13.99
CA ILE A 20 -4.66 7.81 -13.60
C ILE A 20 -5.26 9.11 -13.07
N ASP A 21 -6.32 9.63 -13.70
CA ASP A 21 -7.04 10.80 -13.19
C ASP A 21 -7.58 10.58 -11.78
N ALA A 22 -8.13 9.39 -11.50
CA ALA A 22 -8.62 9.03 -10.17
C ALA A 22 -7.47 9.05 -9.13
N VAL A 23 -6.30 8.52 -9.49
CA VAL A 23 -5.11 8.54 -8.62
C VAL A 23 -4.61 9.96 -8.37
N ILE A 24 -4.51 10.80 -9.42
CA ILE A 24 -4.10 12.21 -9.30
C ILE A 24 -5.07 12.97 -8.41
N ASN A 25 -6.38 12.78 -8.59
CA ASN A 25 -7.40 13.43 -7.79
C ASN A 25 -7.35 12.97 -6.32
N ALA A 26 -7.09 11.69 -6.06
CA ALA A 26 -6.90 11.18 -4.71
C ALA A 26 -5.64 11.77 -4.04
N ALA A 27 -4.53 11.87 -4.77
CA ALA A 27 -3.30 12.48 -4.29
C ALA A 27 -3.48 13.97 -3.96
N LYS A 28 -4.14 14.73 -4.84
CA LYS A 28 -4.46 16.16 -4.63
C LYS A 28 -5.31 16.38 -3.38
N LYS A 29 -6.34 15.54 -3.16
CA LYS A 29 -7.18 15.61 -1.95
C LYS A 29 -6.39 15.44 -0.65
N GLN A 30 -5.20 14.84 -0.72
CA GLN A 30 -4.33 14.59 0.42
C GLN A 30 -3.07 15.48 0.41
N ASN A 31 -3.02 16.51 -0.45
CA ASN A 31 -1.86 17.39 -0.63
C ASN A 31 -0.55 16.63 -0.94
N ILE A 32 -0.64 15.52 -1.67
CA ILE A 32 0.52 14.76 -2.13
C ILE A 32 0.97 15.31 -3.49
N THR A 33 2.25 15.63 -3.61
CA THR A 33 2.86 16.08 -4.87
C THR A 33 2.88 14.94 -5.88
N VAL A 34 2.37 15.21 -7.08
CA VAL A 34 2.41 14.29 -8.23
C VAL A 34 3.34 14.86 -9.29
N ASN A 35 4.40 14.13 -9.61
CA ASN A 35 5.35 14.46 -10.66
C ASN A 35 5.03 13.62 -11.90
N LYS A 36 4.62 14.26 -12.99
CA LYS A 36 4.59 13.57 -14.30
C LYS A 36 6.02 13.53 -14.85
N VAL A 37 6.48 12.36 -15.26
CA VAL A 37 7.85 12.12 -15.76
C VAL A 37 7.83 11.17 -16.96
N GLU A 38 8.88 11.20 -17.77
CA GLU A 38 9.07 10.22 -18.84
C GLU A 38 9.15 8.79 -18.28
N ARG A 39 8.72 7.82 -19.07
CA ARG A 39 8.68 6.42 -18.64
C ARG A 39 10.08 5.91 -18.26
N GLU A 40 11.11 6.26 -19.02
CA GLU A 40 12.48 5.84 -18.72
C GLU A 40 12.93 6.30 -17.33
N LYS A 41 12.42 7.43 -16.84
CA LYS A 41 12.77 7.90 -15.50
C LYS A 41 12.25 6.97 -14.41
N LEU A 42 11.07 6.38 -14.62
CA LEU A 42 10.52 5.40 -13.70
C LEU A 42 11.31 4.08 -13.77
N ASP A 43 11.70 3.65 -14.98
CA ASP A 43 12.54 2.47 -15.18
C ASP A 43 13.91 2.67 -14.48
N GLU A 44 14.54 3.84 -14.59
CA GLU A 44 15.77 4.18 -13.85
C GLU A 44 15.59 4.13 -12.32
N MET A 45 14.46 4.63 -11.83
CA MET A 45 14.17 4.65 -10.39
C MET A 45 14.00 3.24 -9.82
N MET A 46 13.44 2.31 -10.61
CA MET A 46 13.16 0.93 -10.18
C MET A 46 13.43 -0.06 -11.35
N PRO A 47 14.70 -0.40 -11.63
CA PRO A 47 15.14 -1.10 -12.87
C PRO A 47 14.52 -2.48 -13.12
N ASP A 48 14.03 -3.15 -12.08
CA ASP A 48 13.45 -4.50 -12.17
C ASP A 48 11.97 -4.54 -11.79
N ALA A 49 11.37 -3.38 -11.49
CA ALA A 49 9.98 -3.33 -11.06
C ALA A 49 9.05 -3.18 -12.26
N ARG A 50 7.99 -3.99 -12.28
CA ARG A 50 6.85 -3.74 -13.17
C ARG A 50 5.96 -2.64 -12.59
N HIS A 51 6.45 -1.40 -12.59
CA HIS A 51 5.79 -0.23 -11.98
C HIS A 51 4.51 0.23 -12.71
N GLN A 52 4.23 -0.27 -13.91
CA GLN A 52 3.02 0.02 -14.70
C GLN A 52 2.74 1.53 -14.90
N GLY A 53 3.79 2.34 -14.95
CA GLY A 53 3.68 3.80 -15.14
C GLY A 53 3.44 4.61 -13.87
N GLY A 54 3.65 4.04 -12.68
CA GLY A 54 3.57 4.81 -11.43
C GLY A 54 4.47 4.29 -10.32
N ILE A 55 5.06 5.21 -9.55
CA ILE A 55 5.87 4.93 -8.35
C ILE A 55 5.39 5.84 -7.23
N ALA A 56 5.19 5.28 -6.04
CA ALA A 56 4.86 6.03 -4.83
C ALA A 56 5.98 5.90 -3.81
N ARG A 57 6.43 7.02 -3.24
CA ARG A 57 7.30 7.01 -2.07
C ARG A 57 6.42 6.98 -0.83
N CYS A 58 6.68 6.03 0.05
CA CYS A 58 5.95 5.84 1.28
C CYS A 58 6.87 5.97 2.49
N LYS A 59 6.34 6.49 3.60
CA LYS A 59 6.94 6.27 4.92
C LYS A 59 7.00 4.76 5.23
N PRO A 60 7.97 4.29 6.02
CA PRO A 60 8.03 2.88 6.44
C PRO A 60 6.80 2.47 7.25
N LEU A 61 6.54 1.16 7.33
CA LEU A 61 5.51 0.64 8.24
C LEU A 61 6.07 0.69 9.66
N ASP A 62 5.18 0.85 10.64
CA ASP A 62 5.55 0.66 12.03
C ASP A 62 5.83 -0.83 12.27
N ASN A 63 6.85 -1.11 13.08
CA ASN A 63 7.17 -2.48 13.49
C ASN A 63 6.29 -2.83 14.69
N LEU A 64 5.19 -3.52 14.43
CA LEU A 64 4.30 -4.02 15.47
C LEU A 64 4.88 -5.27 16.13
N ASN A 65 4.52 -5.48 17.39
CA ASN A 65 4.91 -6.65 18.18
C ASN A 65 3.69 -7.25 18.90
N GLU A 66 3.94 -8.26 19.75
CA GLU A 66 2.90 -8.99 20.46
C GLU A 66 2.06 -8.10 21.40
N ALA A 67 2.65 -7.07 22.02
CA ALA A 67 1.90 -6.15 22.87
C ALA A 67 0.88 -5.33 22.07
N ASP A 68 1.20 -4.99 20.82
CA ASP A 68 0.28 -4.29 19.92
C ASP A 68 -0.90 -5.19 19.52
N LEU A 69 -0.69 -6.51 19.41
CA LEU A 69 -1.77 -7.47 19.17
C LEU A 69 -2.76 -7.51 20.33
N PHE A 70 -2.28 -7.58 21.58
CA PHE A 70 -3.17 -7.57 22.74
C PHE A 70 -3.95 -6.26 22.83
N LYS A 71 -3.28 -5.13 22.57
CA LYS A 71 -3.94 -3.83 22.52
C LYS A 71 -5.02 -3.78 21.44
N LEU A 72 -4.75 -4.28 20.24
CA LEU A 72 -5.72 -4.36 19.15
C LEU A 72 -6.96 -5.14 19.60
N ILE A 73 -6.76 -6.31 20.22
CA ILE A 73 -7.85 -7.17 20.71
C ILE A 73 -8.68 -6.47 21.79
N ASP A 74 -8.03 -5.79 22.74
CA ASP A 74 -8.70 -5.08 23.83
C ASP A 74 -9.56 -3.88 23.34
N GLU A 75 -9.24 -3.34 22.16
CA GLU A 75 -9.96 -2.22 21.54
C GLU A 75 -11.14 -2.66 20.65
N LEU A 76 -11.34 -3.97 20.43
CA LEU A 76 -12.45 -4.48 19.62
C LEU A 76 -13.77 -4.52 20.41
N ASP A 77 -14.83 -3.98 19.79
CA ASP A 77 -16.22 -4.11 20.28
C ASP A 77 -16.90 -5.42 19.80
N GLU A 78 -16.17 -6.28 19.10
CA GLU A 78 -16.64 -7.53 18.51
C GLU A 78 -15.65 -8.69 18.71
N PRO A 79 -16.09 -9.96 18.57
CA PRO A 79 -15.20 -11.10 18.74
C PRO A 79 -14.00 -11.06 17.77
N PRO A 80 -12.76 -11.21 18.26
CA PRO A 80 -11.59 -11.19 17.41
C PRO A 80 -11.62 -12.31 16.37
N PHE A 81 -11.45 -11.92 15.11
CA PHE A 81 -11.25 -12.83 13.99
C PHE A 81 -9.83 -12.64 13.45
N LEU A 82 -8.95 -13.59 13.76
CA LEU A 82 -7.51 -13.51 13.51
C LEU A 82 -7.05 -14.60 12.53
N LEU A 83 -6.06 -14.27 11.70
CA LEU A 83 -5.34 -15.22 10.86
C LEU A 83 -3.97 -15.51 11.46
N ILE A 84 -3.69 -16.79 11.76
CA ILE A 84 -2.37 -17.24 12.23
C ILE A 84 -1.66 -17.94 11.07
N LEU A 85 -0.45 -17.48 10.75
CA LEU A 85 0.41 -18.08 9.72
C LEU A 85 1.59 -18.77 10.40
N ASP A 86 1.57 -20.10 10.44
CA ASP A 86 2.68 -20.90 10.96
C ASP A 86 3.69 -21.21 9.85
N CYS A 87 4.94 -20.79 10.04
CA CYS A 87 6.08 -21.07 9.16
C CYS A 87 5.91 -20.67 7.67
N VAL A 88 5.05 -19.70 7.35
CA VAL A 88 4.94 -19.14 5.99
C VAL A 88 6.14 -18.25 5.67
N GLN A 89 6.94 -18.65 4.68
CA GLN A 89 8.20 -17.96 4.33
C GLN A 89 8.20 -17.33 2.93
N ASP A 90 7.32 -17.77 2.04
CA ASP A 90 7.20 -17.23 0.68
C ASP A 90 6.40 -15.92 0.67
N PRO A 91 6.98 -14.78 0.23
CA PRO A 91 6.28 -13.51 0.15
C PRO A 91 5.02 -13.54 -0.73
N HIS A 92 4.99 -14.41 -1.75
CA HIS A 92 3.81 -14.54 -2.61
C HIS A 92 2.62 -15.12 -1.84
N ASN A 93 2.86 -16.20 -1.09
CA ASN A 93 1.83 -16.83 -0.23
C ASN A 93 1.40 -15.88 0.90
N LEU A 94 2.33 -15.19 1.53
CA LEU A 94 2.03 -14.18 2.54
C LEU A 94 1.08 -13.10 1.98
N GLY A 95 1.37 -12.58 0.79
CA GLY A 95 0.52 -11.58 0.13
C GLY A 95 -0.88 -12.12 -0.21
N ALA A 96 -0.99 -13.37 -0.66
CA ALA A 96 -2.28 -14.00 -0.95
C ALA A 96 -3.13 -14.18 0.31
N CYS A 97 -2.52 -14.62 1.42
CA CYS A 97 -3.15 -14.73 2.71
C CYS A 97 -3.67 -13.38 3.21
N MET A 98 -2.85 -12.32 3.17
CA MET A 98 -3.25 -10.97 3.60
C MET A 98 -4.44 -10.43 2.81
N ARG A 99 -4.45 -10.61 1.49
CA ARG A 99 -5.59 -10.20 0.63
C ARG A 99 -6.88 -10.96 0.97
N THR A 100 -6.75 -12.23 1.33
CA THR A 100 -7.91 -13.06 1.68
C THR A 100 -8.43 -12.72 3.08
N ALA A 101 -7.52 -12.46 4.02
CA ALA A 101 -7.83 -12.02 5.37
C ALA A 101 -8.60 -10.69 5.37
N GLU A 102 -8.12 -9.71 4.61
CA GLU A 102 -8.80 -8.41 4.45
C GLU A 102 -10.19 -8.58 3.84
N ALA A 103 -10.32 -9.37 2.76
CA ALA A 103 -11.61 -9.62 2.12
C ALA A 103 -12.60 -10.40 3.02
N ALA A 104 -12.09 -11.22 3.95
CA ALA A 104 -12.90 -11.98 4.90
C ALA A 104 -13.27 -11.18 6.16
N GLY A 105 -12.69 -9.99 6.37
CA GLY A 105 -12.88 -9.19 7.58
C GLY A 105 -12.09 -9.70 8.78
N ALA A 106 -10.91 -10.32 8.56
CA ALA A 106 -9.97 -10.53 9.64
C ALA A 106 -9.42 -9.18 10.14
N HIS A 107 -9.14 -9.10 11.43
CA HIS A 107 -8.64 -7.90 12.11
C HIS A 107 -7.13 -7.77 12.02
#